data_AF-A0A7S2LYC4-F1
#
_entry.id   AF-A0A7S2LYC4-F1
#
_cell.length_a   1.000
_cell.length_b   1.000
_cell.length_c   1.000
_cell.angle_alpha   90.00
_cell.angle_beta   90.00
_cell.angle_gamma   90.00
#
_symmetry.space_group_name_H-M   'P 1'
#
loop_
_entity.id
_entity.type
_entity.pdbx_description
1 polymer ?
#
loop_
_entity_poly.entity_id
_entity_poly.type
_entity_poly.pdbx_seq_one_letter_code
_entity_poly.pdbx_strand_id
1 'polypeptide(L)'
;MEISNQVSDEEGEHLAAAPDIDILELVRNSSSENNEDKHCHVVRPAQLVSSLGLSIEDATRELCGLLSAVGGGEDGASFVFEKVELPDSGAATSMVFTFPHDFEKRALRHRRNADFKQRLRTLSIGIVKATKIFTAFGLIISLAVLIIAGICLLVAAVIAMARGGHGGGGGHRNHPLMHRVRFLFFELRQILWLYAICGGSMGGHQDPFLREVAGDMAMMMSVCCGNPMHIFFWMRMGRMSRRWRPGGEVARRWGGSTYNNDMDGIAMMRRGTWGDDNDTQQSQSTSLNRTNEQRGLLSIAVEFLFGPSDDEGGNASTTSRRDLERWKFRASIIIALSSSSGGNGVSLRELLPYVDNPPKSADDASAVSEAMKIVTYFNGKPVDCDSGSGNCMEARFCFPELMAEMNHDINATAQKLFSLGSSEFAGSSSDISSILYKEDEDTSYSITSSSSDGTPLYLYERTFVLTGLSKEQFGQCVFLGLLNFVGVVWIQNALSPGGLLQLPVAAAVTATAASGSSRRRKSPGSDTLIVAASFLILGLFKILRFYAGLFFAIPLSRLVIILLRNYGVQRRNERRQQFI
;
A
#
# COMPACT_ATOMS: atom_id res chain seq x y z
N MET A 1 10.63 20.13 -27.03
CA MET A 1 11.37 18.92 -27.45
C MET A 1 11.16 17.92 -26.33
N GLU A 2 10.07 17.18 -26.45
CA GLU A 2 9.37 16.49 -25.36
C GLU A 2 9.01 15.10 -25.91
N ILE A 3 10.04 14.28 -26.09
CA ILE A 3 9.94 12.87 -26.50
C ILE A 3 11.13 12.18 -25.84
N SER A 4 10.89 11.49 -24.72
CA SER A 4 11.66 10.32 -24.24
C SER A 4 11.29 10.09 -22.77
N ASN A 5 10.20 9.35 -22.52
CA ASN A 5 9.96 8.63 -21.26
C ASN A 5 8.77 7.65 -21.37
N GLN A 6 8.46 7.17 -22.57
CA GLN A 6 7.36 6.21 -22.82
C GLN A 6 7.84 4.79 -23.15
N VAL A 7 9.14 4.50 -23.09
CA VAL A 7 9.67 3.23 -23.64
C VAL A 7 9.72 2.07 -22.62
N SER A 8 9.50 2.29 -21.33
CA SER A 8 9.82 1.26 -20.31
C SER A 8 8.64 0.48 -19.74
N ASP A 9 7.40 0.79 -20.13
CA ASP A 9 6.21 0.05 -19.63
C ASP A 9 5.69 -1.01 -20.61
N GLU A 10 6.19 -1.08 -21.86
CA GLU A 10 5.72 -2.04 -22.87
C GLU A 10 6.37 -3.44 -22.76
N GLU A 11 7.62 -3.55 -22.29
CA GLU A 11 8.34 -4.84 -22.31
C GLU A 11 7.77 -5.89 -21.33
N GLY A 12 7.13 -5.46 -20.24
CA GLY A 12 6.50 -6.37 -19.27
C GLY A 12 5.13 -6.92 -19.71
N GLU A 13 4.45 -6.24 -20.64
CA GLU A 13 3.13 -6.66 -21.13
C GLU A 13 3.23 -7.67 -22.29
N HIS A 14 4.37 -7.72 -22.99
CA HIS A 14 4.57 -8.63 -24.13
C HIS A 14 4.70 -10.12 -23.76
N LEU A 15 5.19 -10.45 -22.57
CA LEU A 15 5.32 -11.87 -22.14
C LEU A 15 3.99 -12.53 -21.76
N ALA A 16 2.92 -11.75 -21.62
CA ALA A 16 1.56 -12.22 -21.38
C ALA A 16 0.61 -11.86 -22.53
N ALA A 17 1.13 -11.37 -23.66
CA ALA A 17 0.33 -11.19 -24.86
C ALA A 17 -0.20 -12.56 -25.28
N ALA A 18 -1.51 -12.65 -25.43
CA ALA A 18 -2.13 -13.88 -25.87
C ALA A 18 -1.58 -14.25 -27.26
N PRO A 19 -1.37 -15.55 -27.55
CA PRO A 19 -0.80 -15.97 -28.83
C PRO A 19 -1.64 -15.39 -29.96
N ASP A 20 -0.93 -14.86 -30.97
CA ASP A 20 -1.56 -14.24 -32.12
C ASP A 20 -2.44 -15.25 -32.86
N ILE A 21 -3.53 -14.77 -33.45
CA ILE A 21 -4.51 -15.63 -34.15
C ILE A 21 -3.81 -16.41 -35.28
N ASP A 22 -2.83 -15.77 -35.91
CA ASP A 22 -2.04 -16.33 -36.99
C ASP A 22 -1.20 -17.53 -36.54
N ILE A 23 -0.70 -17.53 -35.29
CA ILE A 23 0.05 -18.66 -34.72
C ILE A 23 -0.90 -19.85 -34.49
N LEU A 24 -2.11 -19.60 -34.00
CA LEU A 24 -3.10 -20.67 -33.78
C LEU A 24 -3.52 -21.31 -35.11
N GLU A 25 -3.71 -20.52 -36.16
CA GLU A 25 -4.03 -21.01 -37.50
C GLU A 25 -2.88 -21.83 -38.10
N LEU A 26 -1.64 -21.39 -37.91
CA LEU A 26 -0.46 -22.12 -38.39
C LEU A 26 -0.29 -23.46 -37.66
N VAL A 27 -0.41 -23.48 -36.33
CA VAL A 27 -0.36 -24.73 -35.53
C VAL A 27 -1.50 -25.66 -35.96
N ARG A 28 -2.68 -25.13 -36.25
CA ARG A 28 -3.80 -25.92 -36.76
C ARG A 28 -3.51 -26.54 -38.14
N ASN A 29 -2.90 -25.77 -39.03
CA ASN A 29 -2.57 -26.20 -40.39
C ASN A 29 -1.34 -27.13 -40.46
N SER A 30 -0.49 -27.13 -39.43
CA SER A 30 0.67 -28.02 -39.32
C SER A 30 0.32 -29.50 -39.08
N SER A 31 -0.97 -29.83 -38.96
CA SER A 31 -1.45 -31.20 -38.74
C SER A 31 -0.90 -32.12 -39.82
N SER A 32 0.03 -33.00 -39.40
CA SER A 32 0.89 -33.77 -40.29
C SER A 32 0.09 -34.62 -41.29
N GLU A 33 0.43 -34.45 -42.56
CA GLU A 33 0.02 -35.28 -43.71
C GLU A 33 0.45 -36.75 -43.60
N ASN A 34 1.25 -37.16 -42.60
CA ASN A 34 1.94 -38.46 -42.60
C ASN A 34 1.86 -39.32 -41.31
N ASN A 35 1.14 -38.91 -40.25
CA ASN A 35 1.02 -39.72 -39.03
C ASN A 35 -0.40 -40.23 -38.80
N GLU A 36 -0.55 -41.56 -38.65
CA GLU A 36 -1.83 -42.22 -38.33
C GLU A 36 -2.40 -41.82 -36.96
N ASP A 37 -1.58 -41.21 -36.10
CA ASP A 37 -1.99 -40.60 -34.83
C ASP A 37 -2.62 -39.22 -35.07
N LYS A 38 -3.87 -39.22 -35.54
CA LYS A 38 -4.71 -38.04 -35.85
C LYS A 38 -5.00 -37.09 -34.67
N HIS A 39 -4.35 -37.26 -33.52
CA HIS A 39 -4.74 -36.60 -32.29
C HIS A 39 -3.83 -35.46 -31.82
N CYS A 40 -2.66 -35.27 -32.45
CA CYS A 40 -1.67 -34.28 -32.03
C CYS A 40 -1.15 -33.42 -33.19
N HIS A 41 -0.93 -32.13 -32.91
CA HIS A 41 -0.30 -31.18 -33.83
C HIS A 41 1.18 -31.03 -33.46
N VAL A 42 2.07 -31.31 -34.40
CA VAL A 42 3.52 -31.21 -34.18
C VAL A 42 4.06 -30.01 -34.94
N VAL A 43 4.69 -29.09 -34.23
CA VAL A 43 5.15 -27.81 -34.77
C VAL A 43 6.61 -27.58 -34.44
N ARG A 44 7.38 -27.19 -35.46
CA ARG A 44 8.78 -26.77 -35.32
C ARG A 44 8.87 -25.24 -35.39
N PRO A 45 9.70 -24.57 -34.58
CA PRO A 45 9.91 -23.12 -34.68
C PRO A 45 10.27 -22.66 -36.10
N ALA A 46 11.05 -23.46 -36.84
CA ALA A 46 11.40 -23.17 -38.23
C ALA A 46 10.19 -23.03 -39.17
N GLN A 47 9.08 -23.73 -38.90
CA GLN A 47 7.84 -23.60 -39.66
C GLN A 47 7.20 -22.23 -39.42
N LEU A 48 7.13 -21.77 -38.17
CA LEU A 48 6.64 -20.42 -37.84
C LEU A 48 7.51 -19.34 -38.47
N VAL A 49 8.83 -19.49 -38.38
CA VAL A 49 9.80 -18.57 -39.01
C VAL A 49 9.51 -18.44 -40.51
N SER A 50 9.31 -19.56 -41.20
CA SER A 50 9.07 -19.56 -42.64
C SER A 50 7.75 -18.91 -43.06
N SER A 51 6.71 -18.98 -42.23
CA SER A 51 5.38 -18.47 -42.58
C SER A 51 5.10 -17.06 -42.05
N LEU A 52 5.61 -16.71 -40.87
CA LEU A 52 5.36 -15.43 -40.20
C LEU A 52 6.54 -14.45 -40.34
N GLY A 53 7.70 -14.89 -40.81
CA GLY A 53 8.90 -14.06 -40.90
C GLY A 53 9.50 -13.68 -39.54
N LEU A 54 9.15 -14.42 -38.48
CA LEU A 54 9.69 -14.25 -37.14
C LEU A 54 11.14 -14.74 -37.05
N SER A 55 11.91 -14.23 -36.10
CA SER A 55 13.18 -14.86 -35.74
C SER A 55 12.93 -16.25 -35.12
N ILE A 56 13.90 -17.15 -35.17
CA ILE A 56 13.79 -18.49 -34.54
C ILE A 56 13.55 -18.35 -33.02
N GLU A 57 14.16 -17.33 -32.41
CA GLU A 57 14.05 -17.04 -30.97
C GLU A 57 12.63 -16.54 -30.64
N ASP A 58 12.10 -15.60 -31.41
CA ASP A 58 10.71 -15.12 -31.25
C ASP A 58 9.70 -16.24 -31.49
N ALA A 59 9.87 -17.05 -32.55
CA ALA A 59 9.00 -18.19 -32.83
C ALA A 59 9.01 -19.21 -31.68
N THR A 60 10.18 -19.48 -31.10
CA THR A 60 10.30 -20.37 -29.94
C THR A 60 9.63 -19.76 -28.71
N ARG A 61 9.80 -18.46 -28.47
CA ARG A 61 9.14 -17.73 -27.38
C ARG A 61 7.63 -17.78 -27.49
N GLU A 62 7.08 -17.55 -28.68
CA GLU A 62 5.64 -17.63 -28.96
C GLU A 62 5.09 -19.04 -28.74
N LEU A 63 5.80 -20.08 -29.20
CA LEU A 63 5.39 -21.48 -28.97
C LEU A 63 5.46 -21.87 -27.49
N CYS A 64 6.45 -21.38 -26.74
CA CYS A 64 6.51 -21.55 -25.29
C CYS A 64 5.35 -20.82 -24.58
N GLY A 65 4.98 -19.63 -25.06
CA GLY A 65 3.80 -18.89 -24.60
C GLY A 65 2.51 -19.67 -24.84
N LEU A 66 2.37 -20.26 -26.02
CA LEU A 66 1.24 -21.13 -26.36
C LEU A 66 1.22 -22.41 -25.51
N LEU A 67 2.36 -23.06 -25.31
CA LEU A 67 2.51 -24.23 -24.44
C LEU A 67 2.08 -23.90 -23.00
N SER A 68 2.50 -22.74 -22.49
CA SER A 68 2.09 -22.22 -21.18
C SER A 68 0.57 -21.98 -21.09
N ALA A 69 -0.03 -21.44 -22.16
CA ALA A 69 -1.47 -21.17 -22.23
C ALA A 69 -2.33 -22.44 -22.33
N VAL A 70 -1.86 -23.45 -23.06
CA VAL A 70 -2.54 -24.75 -23.24
C VAL A 70 -2.41 -25.63 -22.00
N GLY A 71 -1.26 -25.54 -21.31
CA GLY A 71 -0.92 -26.35 -20.14
C GLY A 71 -0.27 -27.69 -20.53
N GLY A 72 0.67 -28.15 -19.69
CA GLY A 72 1.34 -29.45 -19.86
C GLY A 72 0.54 -30.63 -19.29
N GLY A 73 1.19 -31.78 -19.14
CA GLY A 73 0.61 -33.02 -18.60
C GLY A 73 0.40 -34.13 -19.64
N GLU A 74 -0.16 -35.27 -19.22
CA GLU A 74 -0.37 -36.45 -20.08
C GLU A 74 -1.22 -36.15 -21.33
N ASP A 75 -2.27 -35.34 -21.18
CA ASP A 75 -3.14 -34.87 -22.27
C ASP A 75 -2.86 -33.40 -22.64
N GLY A 76 -1.68 -32.90 -22.30
CA GLY A 76 -1.28 -31.50 -22.43
C GLY A 76 -0.41 -31.23 -23.64
N ALA A 77 0.05 -29.99 -23.75
CA ALA A 77 1.13 -29.65 -24.68
C ALA A 77 2.46 -30.16 -24.10
N SER A 78 3.31 -30.73 -24.95
CA SER A 78 4.64 -31.22 -24.59
C SER A 78 5.67 -30.73 -25.61
N PHE A 79 6.95 -30.86 -25.28
CA PHE A 79 8.02 -30.58 -26.23
C PHE A 79 9.12 -31.63 -26.10
N VAL A 80 9.80 -31.90 -27.21
CA VAL A 80 10.94 -32.82 -27.28
C VAL A 80 12.07 -32.13 -28.03
N PHE A 81 13.31 -32.38 -27.63
CA PHE A 81 14.47 -31.92 -28.40
C PHE A 81 14.81 -32.95 -29.48
N GLU A 82 14.81 -32.50 -30.73
CA GLU A 82 15.23 -33.30 -31.88
C GLU A 82 16.55 -32.77 -32.41
N LYS A 83 17.52 -33.66 -32.62
CA LYS A 83 18.78 -33.31 -33.29
C LYS A 83 18.50 -33.19 -34.78
N VAL A 84 18.58 -31.98 -35.31
CA VAL A 84 18.48 -31.70 -36.73
C VAL A 84 19.90 -31.65 -37.29
N GLU A 85 20.23 -32.60 -38.16
CA GLU A 85 21.51 -32.60 -38.87
C GLU A 85 21.48 -31.48 -39.91
N LEU A 86 22.24 -30.41 -39.69
CA LEU A 86 22.50 -29.42 -40.72
C LEU A 86 23.67 -29.89 -41.59
N PRO A 87 23.55 -29.80 -42.93
CA PRO A 87 24.55 -30.35 -43.85
C PRO A 87 25.96 -29.78 -43.66
N ASP A 88 26.08 -28.55 -43.13
CA ASP A 88 27.38 -27.85 -43.05
C ASP A 88 27.77 -27.36 -41.63
N SER A 89 26.90 -27.50 -40.62
CA SER A 89 27.13 -26.88 -39.29
C SER A 89 27.07 -27.85 -38.10
N GLY A 90 27.04 -29.15 -38.38
CA GLY A 90 26.85 -30.19 -37.35
C GLY A 90 25.39 -30.37 -36.95
N ALA A 91 25.15 -31.21 -35.95
CA ALA A 91 23.82 -31.42 -35.40
C ALA A 91 23.43 -30.23 -34.51
N ALA A 92 22.30 -29.58 -34.80
CA ALA A 92 21.70 -28.57 -33.93
C ALA A 92 20.46 -29.16 -33.27
N THR A 93 20.32 -29.01 -31.95
CA THR A 93 19.07 -29.36 -31.26
C THR A 93 18.00 -28.32 -31.53
N SER A 94 16.86 -28.78 -32.04
CA SER A 94 15.66 -27.97 -32.23
C SER A 94 14.55 -28.46 -31.32
N MET A 95 13.77 -27.53 -30.76
CA MET A 95 12.57 -27.85 -29.99
C MET A 95 11.44 -28.24 -30.94
N VAL A 96 10.81 -29.39 -30.69
CA VAL A 96 9.63 -29.85 -31.40
C VAL A 96 8.47 -29.84 -30.42
N PHE A 97 7.47 -29.01 -30.69
CA PHE A 97 6.31 -28.83 -29.82
C PHE A 97 5.17 -29.73 -30.30
N THR A 98 4.53 -30.42 -29.36
CA THR A 98 3.36 -31.26 -29.62
C THR A 98 2.17 -30.69 -28.85
N PHE A 99 1.10 -30.36 -29.58
CA PHE A 99 -0.13 -29.80 -29.00
C PHE A 99 -1.31 -30.77 -29.17
N PRO A 100 -2.21 -30.90 -28.18
CA PRO A 100 -3.39 -31.75 -28.29
C PRO A 100 -4.42 -31.13 -29.25
N HIS A 101 -5.31 -31.93 -29.84
CA HIS A 101 -6.34 -31.45 -30.79
C HIS A 101 -7.25 -30.33 -30.22
N ASP A 102 -7.41 -30.21 -28.90
CA ASP A 102 -8.22 -29.16 -28.26
C ASP A 102 -7.43 -27.92 -27.85
N PHE A 103 -6.16 -27.78 -28.27
CA PHE A 103 -5.27 -26.69 -27.89
C PHE A 103 -5.87 -25.30 -28.15
N GLU A 104 -6.54 -25.09 -29.29
CA GLU A 104 -7.16 -23.81 -29.65
C GLU A 104 -8.21 -23.37 -28.63
N LYS A 105 -9.08 -24.32 -28.20
CA LYS A 105 -10.11 -24.05 -27.19
C LYS A 105 -9.48 -23.70 -25.84
N ARG A 106 -8.39 -24.39 -25.46
CA ARG A 106 -7.66 -24.14 -24.21
C ARG A 106 -6.97 -22.77 -24.24
N ALA A 107 -6.25 -22.45 -25.32
CA ALA A 107 -5.59 -21.17 -25.52
C ALA A 107 -6.58 -20.00 -25.53
N LEU A 108 -7.69 -20.10 -26.26
CA LEU A 108 -8.73 -19.06 -26.29
C LEU A 108 -9.45 -18.88 -24.94
N ARG A 109 -9.61 -19.95 -24.16
CA ARG A 109 -10.13 -19.87 -22.78
C ARG A 109 -9.11 -19.17 -21.87
N HIS A 110 -7.83 -19.49 -22.02
CA HIS A 110 -6.75 -18.83 -21.28
C HIS A 110 -6.74 -17.32 -21.55
N ARG A 111 -6.77 -16.93 -22.84
CA ARG A 111 -6.85 -15.53 -23.28
C ARG A 111 -8.04 -14.79 -22.66
N ARG A 112 -9.26 -15.34 -22.80
CA ARG A 112 -10.47 -14.74 -22.21
C ARG A 112 -10.34 -14.54 -20.70
N ASN A 113 -9.73 -15.49 -20.00
CA ASN A 113 -9.49 -15.39 -18.57
C ASN A 113 -8.43 -14.33 -18.22
N ALA A 114 -7.36 -14.21 -19.02
CA ALA A 114 -6.33 -13.20 -18.87
C ALA A 114 -6.90 -11.78 -19.09
N ASP A 115 -7.60 -11.57 -20.21
CA ASP A 115 -8.26 -10.30 -20.55
C ASP A 115 -9.26 -9.90 -19.46
N PHE A 116 -10.07 -10.86 -18.99
CA PHE A 116 -11.03 -10.61 -17.91
C PHE A 116 -10.33 -10.22 -16.61
N LYS A 117 -9.23 -10.89 -16.24
CA LYS A 117 -8.42 -10.52 -15.06
C LYS A 117 -7.81 -9.14 -15.20
N GLN A 118 -7.29 -8.78 -16.38
CA GLN A 118 -6.73 -7.46 -16.65
C GLN A 118 -7.81 -6.37 -16.53
N ARG A 119 -8.98 -6.57 -17.15
CA ARG A 119 -10.13 -5.66 -17.02
C ARG A 119 -10.58 -5.51 -15.57
N LEU A 120 -10.66 -6.62 -14.81
CA LEU A 120 -10.98 -6.58 -13.39
C LEU A 120 -9.92 -5.82 -12.58
N ARG A 121 -8.63 -5.98 -12.90
CA ARG A 121 -7.53 -5.22 -12.26
C ARG A 121 -7.70 -3.73 -12.51
N THR A 122 -7.86 -3.32 -13.77
CA THR A 122 -8.05 -1.91 -14.15
C THR A 122 -9.29 -1.32 -13.47
N LEU A 123 -10.40 -2.04 -13.46
CA LEU A 123 -11.63 -1.63 -12.79
C LEU A 123 -11.42 -1.52 -11.27
N SER A 124 -10.74 -2.49 -10.65
CA SER A 124 -10.46 -2.47 -9.21
C SER A 124 -9.58 -1.29 -8.80
N ILE A 125 -8.59 -0.92 -9.63
CA ILE A 125 -7.75 0.26 -9.41
C ILE A 125 -8.62 1.53 -9.43
N GLY A 126 -9.54 1.63 -10.41
CA GLY A 126 -10.51 2.72 -10.49
C GLY A 126 -11.41 2.80 -9.26
N ILE A 127 -11.97 1.67 -8.81
CA ILE A 127 -12.82 1.60 -7.61
C ILE A 127 -12.04 2.01 -6.35
N VAL A 128 -10.81 1.54 -6.18
CA VAL A 128 -9.97 1.91 -5.02
C VAL A 128 -9.69 3.41 -5.00
N LYS A 129 -9.35 4.00 -6.16
CA LYS A 129 -9.15 5.46 -6.29
C LYS A 129 -10.43 6.23 -5.95
N ALA A 130 -11.58 5.82 -6.48
CA ALA A 130 -12.87 6.46 -6.17
C ALA A 130 -13.23 6.33 -4.68
N THR A 131 -12.99 5.15 -4.10
CA THR A 131 -13.23 4.89 -2.66
C THR A 131 -12.34 5.77 -1.79
N LYS A 132 -11.04 5.91 -2.12
CA LYS A 132 -10.11 6.83 -1.45
C LYS A 132 -10.65 8.25 -1.39
N ILE A 133 -11.09 8.77 -2.53
CA ILE A 133 -11.65 10.12 -2.64
C ILE A 133 -12.90 10.23 -1.76
N PHE A 134 -13.85 9.31 -1.90
CA PHE A 134 -15.12 9.35 -1.19
C PHE A 134 -14.95 9.25 0.34
N THR A 135 -14.06 8.39 0.81
CA THR A 135 -13.77 8.26 2.25
C THR A 135 -13.04 9.47 2.81
N ALA A 136 -12.13 10.08 2.05
CA ALA A 136 -11.42 11.28 2.50
C ALA A 136 -12.42 12.44 2.67
N PHE A 137 -13.30 12.66 1.70
CA PHE A 137 -14.39 13.63 1.81
C PHE A 137 -15.32 13.31 2.99
N GLY A 138 -15.72 12.04 3.15
CA GLY A 138 -16.56 11.60 4.27
C GLY A 138 -15.93 11.86 5.63
N LEU A 139 -14.63 11.59 5.78
CA LEU A 139 -13.88 11.81 7.02
C LEU A 139 -13.79 13.31 7.34
N ILE A 140 -13.44 14.14 6.35
CA ILE A 140 -13.36 15.60 6.51
C ILE A 140 -14.71 16.18 6.95
N ILE A 141 -15.80 15.78 6.28
CA ILE A 141 -17.16 16.21 6.63
C ILE A 141 -17.51 15.73 8.05
N SER A 142 -17.17 14.48 8.39
CA SER A 142 -17.47 13.92 9.71
C SER A 142 -16.76 14.66 10.83
N LEU A 143 -15.48 14.96 10.64
CA LEU A 143 -14.68 15.72 11.57
C LEU A 143 -15.20 17.15 11.72
N ALA A 144 -15.54 17.82 10.62
CA ALA A 144 -16.10 19.17 10.65
C ALA A 144 -17.42 19.24 11.43
N VAL A 145 -18.31 18.27 11.24
CA VAL A 145 -19.58 18.19 11.98
C VAL A 145 -19.33 17.96 13.47
N LEU A 146 -18.39 17.08 13.83
CA LEU A 146 -18.02 16.86 15.24
C LEU A 146 -17.41 18.10 15.89
N ILE A 147 -16.56 18.84 15.17
CA ILE A 147 -15.97 20.10 15.66
C ILE A 147 -17.08 21.13 15.93
N ILE A 148 -18.00 21.32 14.98
CA ILE A 148 -19.12 22.26 15.13
C ILE A 148 -19.99 21.83 16.32
N ALA A 149 -20.34 20.55 16.44
CA ALA A 149 -21.12 20.03 17.55
C ALA A 149 -20.41 20.23 18.90
N GLY A 150 -19.10 19.99 18.95
CA GLY A 150 -18.26 20.23 20.12
C GLY A 150 -18.25 21.70 20.53
N ILE A 151 -18.10 22.62 19.58
CA ILE A 151 -18.17 24.08 19.82
C ILE A 151 -19.55 24.47 20.34
N CYS A 152 -20.63 23.97 19.72
CA CYS A 152 -22.00 24.25 20.18
C CYS A 152 -22.24 23.77 21.62
N LEU A 153 -21.78 22.56 21.97
CA LEU A 153 -21.86 22.05 23.34
C LEU A 153 -21.04 22.88 24.33
N LEU A 154 -19.84 23.31 23.92
CA LEU A 154 -18.99 24.17 24.74
C LEU A 154 -19.68 25.52 25.01
N VAL A 155 -20.23 26.15 23.96
CA VAL A 155 -20.98 27.41 24.09
C VAL A 155 -22.22 27.22 24.99
N ALA A 156 -22.97 26.14 24.81
CA ALA A 156 -24.13 25.83 25.65
C ALA A 156 -23.73 25.63 27.12
N ALA A 157 -22.63 24.93 27.38
CA ALA A 157 -22.07 24.76 28.71
C ALA A 157 -21.65 26.11 29.32
N VAL A 158 -20.98 26.98 28.56
CA VAL A 158 -20.60 28.33 29.00
C VAL A 158 -21.83 29.17 29.32
N ILE A 159 -22.88 29.15 28.49
CA ILE A 159 -24.13 29.89 28.74
C ILE A 159 -24.84 29.36 29.98
N ALA A 160 -24.93 28.04 30.16
CA ALA A 160 -25.48 27.44 31.36
C ALA A 160 -24.67 27.85 32.60
N MET A 161 -23.34 27.91 32.46
CA MET A 161 -22.46 28.37 33.53
C MET A 161 -22.55 29.87 33.83
N ALA A 162 -22.88 30.70 32.84
CA ALA A 162 -23.07 32.14 33.02
C ALA A 162 -24.45 32.47 33.62
N ARG A 163 -25.51 31.77 33.16
CA ARG A 163 -26.89 31.99 33.62
C ARG A 163 -27.17 31.43 35.02
N GLY A 164 -26.44 30.39 35.45
CA GLY A 164 -26.58 29.81 36.79
C GLY A 164 -26.26 30.74 37.97
N GLY A 165 -25.79 31.97 37.72
CA GLY A 165 -25.34 32.90 38.76
C GLY A 165 -26.28 34.04 39.14
N HIS A 166 -27.46 34.21 38.54
CA HIS A 166 -28.30 35.42 38.75
C HIS A 166 -29.79 35.17 39.06
N GLY A 167 -30.21 33.93 39.27
CA GLY A 167 -31.55 33.62 39.76
C GLY A 167 -31.64 33.76 41.28
N GLY A 168 -31.88 34.97 41.78
CA GLY A 168 -32.24 35.19 43.18
C GLY A 168 -33.58 34.52 43.49
N GLY A 169 -33.58 33.50 44.35
CA GLY A 169 -34.80 32.87 44.83
C GLY A 169 -34.65 31.40 45.24
N GLY A 170 -34.08 31.17 46.43
CA GLY A 170 -34.36 30.01 47.30
C GLY A 170 -34.29 28.59 46.71
N GLY A 171 -33.13 27.92 46.83
CA GLY A 171 -33.01 26.49 46.53
C GLY A 171 -31.60 25.93 46.73
N HIS A 172 -31.18 25.80 47.98
CA HIS A 172 -29.77 25.71 48.42
C HIS A 172 -29.02 24.38 48.20
N ARG A 173 -29.33 23.53 47.21
CA ARG A 173 -28.78 22.15 47.20
C ARG A 173 -27.96 21.64 46.01
N ASN A 174 -27.86 22.33 44.87
CA ASN A 174 -27.14 21.78 43.69
C ASN A 174 -25.85 22.51 43.26
N HIS A 175 -25.27 23.39 44.11
CA HIS A 175 -24.09 24.18 43.73
C HIS A 175 -22.66 23.56 43.89
N PRO A 176 -22.42 22.36 44.48
CA PRO A 176 -21.05 21.87 44.65
C PRO A 176 -20.40 21.40 43.34
N LEU A 177 -21.17 20.81 42.43
CA LEU A 177 -20.66 20.34 41.13
C LEU A 177 -20.18 21.51 40.26
N MET A 178 -20.90 22.62 40.27
CA MET A 178 -20.56 23.78 39.46
C MET A 178 -19.28 24.47 39.95
N HIS A 179 -19.09 24.53 41.26
CA HIS A 179 -17.83 25.01 41.86
C HIS A 179 -16.66 24.09 41.52
N ARG A 180 -16.89 22.77 41.53
CA ARG A 180 -15.89 21.76 41.21
C ARG A 180 -15.49 21.81 39.73
N VAL A 181 -16.45 22.00 38.82
CA VAL A 181 -16.17 22.18 37.38
C VAL A 181 -15.38 23.46 37.13
N ARG A 182 -15.78 24.59 37.73
CA ARG A 182 -15.00 25.86 37.62
C ARG A 182 -13.58 25.71 38.16
N PHE A 183 -13.42 24.99 39.27
CA PHE A 183 -12.11 24.70 39.85
C PHE A 183 -11.26 23.84 38.90
N LEU A 184 -11.82 22.76 38.34
CA LEU A 184 -11.14 21.91 37.36
C LEU A 184 -10.74 22.66 36.08
N PHE A 185 -11.59 23.56 35.56
CA PHE A 185 -11.23 24.41 34.43
C PHE A 185 -10.08 25.37 34.76
N PHE A 186 -10.07 25.91 35.98
CA PHE A 186 -9.00 26.78 36.44
C PHE A 186 -7.67 26.02 36.59
N GLU A 187 -7.73 24.80 37.11
CA GLU A 187 -6.59 23.90 37.29
C GLU A 187 -6.04 23.42 35.94
N LEU A 188 -6.90 22.95 35.02
CA LEU A 188 -6.54 22.56 33.65
C LEU A 188 -5.87 23.71 32.89
N ARG A 189 -6.40 24.93 33.04
CA ARG A 189 -5.80 26.15 32.47
C ARG A 189 -4.41 26.42 33.03
N GLN A 190 -4.20 26.23 34.33
CA GLN A 190 -2.87 26.39 34.95
C GLN A 190 -1.90 25.33 34.46
N ILE A 191 -2.34 24.07 34.32
CA ILE A 191 -1.53 22.97 33.79
C ILE A 191 -1.14 23.22 32.33
N LEU A 192 -2.10 23.57 31.47
CA LEU A 192 -1.83 23.89 30.05
C LEU A 192 -0.89 25.10 29.91
N TRP A 193 -1.01 26.09 30.79
CA TRP A 193 -0.13 27.25 30.78
C TRP A 193 1.28 26.93 31.28
N LEU A 194 1.41 26.10 32.33
CA LEU A 194 2.69 25.57 32.79
C LEU A 194 3.33 24.72 31.70
N TYR A 195 2.57 23.90 30.99
CA TYR A 195 3.05 23.13 29.85
C TYR A 195 3.54 24.04 28.71
N ALA A 196 2.79 25.09 28.35
CA ALA A 196 3.19 26.03 27.30
C ALA A 196 4.49 26.80 27.62
N ILE A 197 4.79 27.05 28.90
CA ILE A 197 5.99 27.77 29.34
C ILE A 197 7.15 26.86 29.64
N CYS A 198 6.93 25.86 30.49
CA CYS A 198 7.95 25.00 31.06
C CYS A 198 8.12 23.69 30.30
N GLY A 199 7.20 23.32 29.41
CA GLY A 199 7.25 22.08 28.65
C GLY A 199 8.63 21.83 28.06
N GLY A 200 9.19 22.82 27.33
CA GLY A 200 10.44 22.63 26.58
C GLY A 200 11.73 22.47 27.41
N SER A 201 11.66 22.51 28.74
CA SER A 201 12.86 22.55 29.60
C SER A 201 13.34 21.17 30.08
N MET A 202 12.53 20.12 29.98
CA MET A 202 12.86 18.80 30.51
C MET A 202 12.82 17.75 29.40
N GLY A 203 13.98 17.47 28.79
CA GLY A 203 14.19 16.28 27.96
C GLY A 203 13.86 16.41 26.47
N GLY A 204 14.64 17.21 25.72
CA GLY A 204 15.11 16.96 24.35
C GLY A 204 14.20 16.62 23.16
N HIS A 205 12.99 16.09 23.33
CA HIS A 205 12.05 15.72 22.27
C HIS A 205 10.67 16.23 22.65
N GLN A 206 10.33 17.41 22.16
CA GLN A 206 8.98 17.93 22.29
C GLN A 206 8.45 18.43 20.97
N ASP A 207 7.19 18.06 20.71
CA ASP A 207 6.40 18.58 19.62
C ASP A 207 6.12 20.07 19.83
N PRO A 208 6.72 20.97 19.03
CA PRO A 208 6.44 22.40 19.11
C PRO A 208 4.95 22.71 18.92
N PHE A 209 4.25 21.85 18.18
CA PHE A 209 2.81 21.92 17.96
C PHE A 209 1.99 21.78 19.25
N LEU A 210 2.24 20.77 20.09
CA LEU A 210 1.48 20.57 21.33
C LEU A 210 1.66 21.75 22.30
N ARG A 211 2.84 22.37 22.28
CA ARG A 211 3.12 23.57 23.08
C ARG A 211 2.30 24.77 22.60
N GLU A 212 2.15 24.94 21.29
CA GLU A 212 1.35 25.99 20.68
C GLU A 212 -0.14 25.78 20.95
N VAL A 213 -0.65 24.56 20.71
CA VAL A 213 -2.04 24.16 21.00
C VAL A 213 -2.38 24.34 22.48
N ALA A 214 -1.48 23.97 23.39
CA ALA A 214 -1.70 24.17 24.82
C ALA A 214 -1.78 25.66 25.18
N GLY A 215 -0.99 26.50 24.53
CA GLY A 215 -1.05 27.95 24.65
C GLY A 215 -2.40 28.52 24.20
N ASP A 216 -2.87 28.07 23.03
CA ASP A 216 -4.14 28.52 22.45
C ASP A 216 -5.35 28.04 23.26
N MET A 217 -5.34 26.79 23.72
CA MET A 217 -6.37 26.24 24.61
C MET A 217 -6.43 26.98 25.95
N ALA A 218 -5.28 27.30 26.56
CA ALA A 218 -5.23 28.08 27.81
C ALA A 218 -5.76 29.51 27.62
N MET A 219 -5.54 30.11 26.44
CA MET A 219 -6.10 31.41 26.06
C MET A 219 -7.60 31.34 25.85
N MET A 220 -8.09 30.35 25.09
CA MET A 220 -9.53 30.15 24.86
C MET A 220 -10.27 29.95 26.19
N MET A 221 -9.73 29.12 27.09
CA MET A 221 -10.30 28.92 28.43
C MET A 221 -10.27 30.21 29.27
N SER A 222 -9.27 31.07 29.10
CA SER A 222 -9.21 32.37 29.77
C SER A 222 -10.27 33.35 29.26
N VAL A 223 -10.64 33.28 27.99
CA VAL A 223 -11.71 34.09 27.39
C VAL A 223 -13.09 33.59 27.85
N CYS A 224 -13.29 32.27 27.86
CA CYS A 224 -14.60 31.68 28.18
C CYS A 224 -14.90 31.63 29.68
N CYS A 225 -13.88 31.54 30.54
CA CYS A 225 -14.07 31.32 31.98
C CYS A 225 -13.39 32.39 32.87
N GLY A 226 -12.61 33.31 32.31
CA GLY A 226 -12.00 34.42 33.02
C GLY A 226 -12.85 35.70 32.95
N ASN A 227 -12.62 36.64 33.86
CA ASN A 227 -13.17 37.99 33.74
C ASN A 227 -12.32 38.77 32.72
N PRO A 228 -12.81 39.04 31.49
CA PRO A 228 -12.04 39.75 30.47
C PRO A 228 -11.71 41.20 30.87
N MET A 229 -12.36 41.71 31.92
CA MET A 229 -12.08 43.02 32.51
C MET A 229 -10.87 43.02 33.46
N HIS A 230 -10.29 41.85 33.77
CA HIS A 230 -9.14 41.79 34.66
C HIS A 230 -7.87 42.25 33.94
N ILE A 231 -7.20 43.28 34.46
CA ILE A 231 -6.06 43.97 33.80
C ILE A 231 -4.91 43.03 33.42
N PHE A 232 -4.73 41.95 34.19
CA PHE A 232 -3.72 40.93 33.92
C PHE A 232 -4.03 40.09 32.68
N PHE A 233 -5.28 39.97 32.25
CA PHE A 233 -5.65 39.31 30.99
C PHE A 233 -5.06 40.09 29.80
N TRP A 234 -5.28 41.41 29.76
CA TRP A 234 -4.76 42.29 28.71
C TRP A 234 -3.23 42.41 28.75
N MET A 235 -2.61 42.48 29.93
CA MET A 235 -1.14 42.43 30.03
C MET A 235 -0.56 41.10 29.51
N ARG A 236 -1.25 39.97 29.73
CA ARG A 236 -0.83 38.65 29.24
C ARG A 236 -1.02 38.53 27.73
N MET A 237 -2.17 38.96 27.21
CA MET A 237 -2.46 39.02 25.77
C MET A 237 -1.45 39.91 25.02
N GLY A 238 -1.09 41.06 25.61
CA GLY A 238 -0.10 41.99 25.06
C GLY A 238 1.36 41.52 25.12
N ARG A 239 1.71 40.59 26.03
CA ARG A 239 3.03 39.93 26.03
C ARG A 239 3.12 38.82 24.98
N MET A 240 2.01 38.14 24.70
CA MET A 240 1.94 37.12 23.66
C MET A 240 1.84 37.74 22.26
N SER A 241 1.03 38.78 22.04
CA SER A 241 0.97 39.47 20.73
C SER A 241 2.35 39.96 20.23
N ARG A 242 3.28 40.25 21.14
CA ARG A 242 4.68 40.56 20.80
C ARG A 242 5.51 39.35 20.35
N ARG A 243 5.15 38.13 20.75
CA ARG A 243 5.75 36.87 20.28
C ARG A 243 5.14 36.39 18.96
N TRP A 244 3.86 36.70 18.72
CA TRP A 244 3.09 36.27 17.55
C TRP A 244 3.15 37.24 16.36
N ARG A 245 3.88 38.37 16.45
CA ARG A 245 4.20 39.19 15.27
C ARG A 245 5.31 38.50 14.48
N PRO A 246 5.00 37.83 13.35
CA PRO A 246 6.03 37.25 12.50
C PRO A 246 6.61 38.40 11.69
N GLY A 247 7.82 38.86 12.03
CA GLY A 247 8.52 39.88 11.23
C GLY A 247 8.92 41.16 11.97
N GLY A 248 9.40 41.06 13.20
CA GLY A 248 10.06 42.18 13.90
C GLY A 248 11.45 41.81 14.37
N GLU A 249 12.43 41.89 13.47
CA GLU A 249 13.86 42.17 13.74
C GLU A 249 14.39 41.80 15.13
N VAL A 250 14.69 40.52 15.36
CA VAL A 250 15.69 40.13 16.37
C VAL A 250 17.07 40.18 15.70
N ALA A 251 17.46 41.39 15.33
CA ALA A 251 18.82 41.74 14.92
C ALA A 251 19.26 42.98 15.71
N ARG A 252 19.33 42.87 17.03
CA ARG A 252 20.18 43.76 17.84
C ARG A 252 21.00 42.98 18.86
N ARG A 253 22.16 42.56 18.35
CA ARG A 253 23.49 42.84 18.90
C ARG A 253 23.92 42.02 20.11
N TRP A 254 24.76 41.00 19.87
CA TRP A 254 26.04 40.77 20.57
C TRP A 254 27.01 40.15 19.56
N GLY A 255 28.20 40.75 19.39
CA GLY A 255 29.28 40.23 18.55
C GLY A 255 29.68 41.18 17.43
N GLY A 256 30.69 42.03 17.69
CA GLY A 256 31.42 42.72 16.64
C GLY A 256 32.57 41.86 16.14
N SER A 257 32.83 41.91 14.83
CA SER A 257 34.20 41.88 14.28
C SER A 257 34.18 42.31 12.81
N THR A 258 34.78 43.48 12.58
CA THR A 258 35.64 43.88 11.45
C THR A 258 35.47 43.27 10.04
N TYR A 259 35.19 44.19 9.10
CA TYR A 259 35.79 44.35 7.77
C TYR A 259 36.00 43.09 6.89
N ASN A 260 35.18 42.94 5.85
CA ASN A 260 35.66 43.15 4.47
C ASN A 260 34.50 43.23 3.46
N ASN A 261 34.73 44.07 2.46
CA ASN A 261 34.01 44.23 1.19
C ASN A 261 33.77 42.84 0.54
N ASP A 262 32.74 42.56 -0.26
CA ASP A 262 32.21 43.33 -1.36
C ASP A 262 30.86 42.76 -1.81
N MET A 263 29.99 43.67 -2.26
CA MET A 263 28.91 43.59 -3.25
C MET A 263 28.03 42.34 -3.50
N ASP A 264 26.73 42.63 -3.39
CA ASP A 264 25.58 42.25 -4.23
C ASP A 264 25.13 40.79 -4.38
N GLY A 265 23.90 40.54 -3.91
CA GLY A 265 23.04 39.47 -4.40
C GLY A 265 22.08 38.91 -3.36
N ILE A 266 20.91 39.52 -3.23
CA ILE A 266 19.78 38.98 -2.44
C ILE A 266 19.34 37.64 -3.08
N ALA A 267 19.82 36.53 -2.55
CA ALA A 267 19.34 35.19 -2.89
C ALA A 267 18.20 34.80 -1.95
N MET A 268 16.96 34.75 -2.48
CA MET A 268 15.88 34.01 -1.86
C MET A 268 16.27 32.53 -1.81
N MET A 269 16.41 31.97 -0.60
CA MET A 269 16.61 30.53 -0.42
C MET A 269 15.37 29.75 -0.86
N ARG A 270 15.38 29.27 -2.12
CA ARG A 270 14.60 28.12 -2.57
C ARG A 270 15.59 26.98 -2.81
N ARG A 271 15.83 26.17 -1.77
CA ARG A 271 16.70 24.99 -1.85
C ARG A 271 15.92 23.82 -2.45
N GLY A 272 15.94 23.73 -3.77
CA GLY A 272 15.58 22.54 -4.53
C GLY A 272 16.72 22.25 -5.50
N THR A 273 17.72 21.51 -5.02
CA THR A 273 18.84 21.03 -5.84
C THR A 273 18.37 19.82 -6.64
N TRP A 274 18.21 20.00 -7.94
CA TRP A 274 18.10 18.92 -8.93
C TRP A 274 19.47 18.78 -9.61
N GLY A 275 20.01 17.57 -9.61
CA GLY A 275 21.15 17.19 -10.44
C GLY A 275 22.51 17.32 -9.77
N ASP A 276 22.87 16.32 -8.95
CA ASP A 276 24.26 15.87 -8.80
C ASP A 276 24.24 14.42 -8.30
N ASP A 277 23.94 13.48 -9.21
CA ASP A 277 24.04 12.04 -8.99
C ASP A 277 25.49 11.59 -9.24
N ASN A 278 26.36 11.86 -8.26
CA ASN A 278 27.68 11.22 -8.20
C ASN A 278 27.92 10.64 -6.81
N ASP A 279 27.81 9.30 -6.74
CA ASP A 279 28.65 8.40 -5.96
C ASP A 279 28.96 8.73 -4.50
N THR A 280 27.93 8.81 -3.64
CA THR A 280 28.12 8.57 -2.19
C THR A 280 26.85 7.98 -1.53
N GLN A 281 26.53 6.72 -1.86
CA GLN A 281 25.40 5.97 -1.29
C GLN A 281 25.53 5.57 0.19
N GLN A 282 26.56 5.99 0.92
CA GLN A 282 26.84 5.48 2.27
C GLN A 282 26.21 6.29 3.43
N SER A 283 25.44 7.34 3.15
CA SER A 283 24.88 8.23 4.20
C SER A 283 23.35 8.33 4.27
N GLN A 284 22.60 7.54 3.48
CA GLN A 284 21.13 7.67 3.39
C GLN A 284 20.32 6.90 4.46
N SER A 285 20.94 6.00 5.23
CA SER A 285 20.20 5.22 6.23
C SER A 285 19.79 6.03 7.48
N THR A 286 20.46 7.14 7.79
CA THR A 286 20.14 7.97 8.96
C THR A 286 19.10 9.07 8.72
N SER A 287 18.73 9.38 7.46
CA SER A 287 17.73 10.43 7.16
C SER A 287 16.29 9.92 7.04
N LEU A 288 16.08 8.61 6.83
CA LEU A 288 14.74 8.01 6.74
C LEU A 288 13.97 8.00 8.08
N ASN A 289 14.68 7.99 9.21
CA ASN A 289 14.00 8.05 10.51
C ASN A 289 13.39 9.42 10.82
N ARG A 290 13.93 10.51 10.26
CA ARG A 290 13.40 11.88 10.50
C ARG A 290 12.14 12.20 9.67
N THR A 291 11.95 11.55 8.53
CA THR A 291 10.76 11.79 7.70
C THR A 291 9.51 11.11 8.26
N ASN A 292 9.66 10.00 9.00
CA ASN A 292 8.55 9.33 9.66
C ASN A 292 7.93 10.15 10.80
N GLU A 293 8.72 10.97 11.50
CA GLU A 293 8.22 11.83 12.59
C GLU A 293 7.35 12.99 12.09
N GLN A 294 7.43 13.36 10.80
CA GLN A 294 6.66 14.49 10.24
C GLN A 294 5.48 14.08 9.37
N ARG A 295 5.12 12.78 9.31
CA ARG A 295 3.90 12.36 8.59
C ARG A 295 2.68 12.98 9.26
N GLY A 296 1.98 13.85 8.53
CA GLY A 296 0.75 14.46 9.04
C GLY A 296 -0.32 13.41 9.35
N LEU A 297 -1.17 13.66 10.36
CA LEU A 297 -2.24 12.76 10.78
C LEU A 297 -3.13 12.26 9.63
N LEU A 298 -3.33 13.08 8.60
CA LEU A 298 -4.11 12.69 7.42
C LEU A 298 -3.39 11.64 6.57
N SER A 299 -2.06 11.76 6.41
CA SER A 299 -1.26 10.74 5.71
C SER A 299 -1.30 9.42 6.47
N ILE A 300 -1.16 9.47 7.80
CA ILE A 300 -1.26 8.30 8.68
C ILE A 300 -2.66 7.65 8.56
N ALA A 301 -3.73 8.46 8.60
CA ALA A 301 -5.10 7.95 8.46
C ALA A 301 -5.38 7.36 7.06
N VAL A 302 -4.83 7.97 6.00
CA VAL A 302 -4.94 7.44 4.63
C VAL A 302 -4.19 6.11 4.52
N GLU A 303 -2.99 6.01 5.10
CA GLU A 303 -2.23 4.78 5.14
C GLU A 303 -2.92 3.68 5.97
N PHE A 304 -3.55 4.04 7.08
CA PHE A 304 -4.35 3.11 7.87
C PHE A 304 -5.55 2.54 7.08
N LEU A 305 -6.26 3.42 6.36
CA LEU A 305 -7.45 3.03 5.59
C LEU A 305 -7.09 2.24 4.33
N PHE A 306 -6.06 2.65 3.60
CA PHE A 306 -5.77 2.15 2.26
C PHE A 306 -4.49 1.33 2.14
N GLY A 307 -3.65 1.36 3.16
CA GLY A 307 -2.34 0.75 3.14
C GLY A 307 -1.21 1.70 2.81
N PRO A 308 0.03 1.19 2.84
CA PRO A 308 1.20 1.96 2.47
C PRO A 308 0.97 2.59 1.10
N SER A 309 1.12 3.91 1.04
CA SER A 309 1.00 4.66 -0.20
C SER A 309 2.17 4.25 -1.10
N ASP A 310 1.88 3.62 -2.23
CA ASP A 310 2.87 3.45 -3.31
C ASP A 310 3.33 4.83 -3.88
N ASP A 311 2.72 5.94 -3.42
CA ASP A 311 2.81 7.29 -3.96
C ASP A 311 4.05 8.11 -3.53
N GLU A 312 5.01 7.59 -2.75
CA GLU A 312 6.28 8.31 -2.49
C GLU A 312 7.23 8.33 -3.71
N GLY A 313 6.78 7.82 -4.86
CA GLY A 313 7.28 8.15 -6.18
C GLY A 313 6.28 7.65 -7.23
N GLY A 314 5.39 8.54 -7.70
CA GLY A 314 4.19 8.27 -8.51
C GLY A 314 4.36 7.61 -9.89
N ASN A 315 5.28 6.66 -10.03
CA ASN A 315 5.37 5.80 -11.19
C ASN A 315 4.76 4.44 -10.83
N ALA A 316 4.29 3.69 -11.81
CA ALA A 316 3.96 2.26 -11.68
C ALA A 316 5.18 1.38 -11.24
N SER A 317 6.24 2.02 -10.75
CA SER A 317 7.56 1.51 -10.44
C SER A 317 7.61 0.68 -9.17
N THR A 318 6.67 0.71 -8.22
CA THR A 318 6.81 -0.14 -7.00
C THR A 318 6.49 -1.60 -7.27
N THR A 319 5.50 -1.87 -8.13
CA THR A 319 5.22 -3.24 -8.59
C THR A 319 6.28 -3.67 -9.59
N SER A 320 6.61 -2.81 -10.56
CA SER A 320 7.70 -3.05 -11.51
C SER A 320 9.05 -3.26 -10.82
N ARG A 321 9.37 -2.53 -9.75
CA ARG A 321 10.60 -2.70 -8.97
C ARG A 321 10.63 -4.00 -8.20
N ARG A 322 9.53 -4.39 -7.55
CA ARG A 322 9.45 -5.70 -6.87
C ARG A 322 9.53 -6.85 -7.85
N ASP A 323 8.88 -6.72 -9.00
CA ASP A 323 8.95 -7.73 -10.06
C ASP A 323 10.37 -7.77 -10.65
N LEU A 324 11.02 -6.62 -10.87
CA LEU A 324 12.42 -6.53 -11.27
C LEU A 324 13.35 -7.16 -10.23
N GLU A 325 13.14 -6.92 -8.94
CA GLU A 325 13.91 -7.54 -7.85
C GLU A 325 13.72 -9.06 -7.84
N ARG A 326 12.49 -9.56 -8.09
CA ARG A 326 12.21 -10.99 -8.26
C ARG A 326 12.94 -11.58 -9.46
N TRP A 327 12.97 -10.90 -10.59
CA TRP A 327 13.68 -11.35 -11.78
C TRP A 327 15.20 -11.31 -11.58
N LYS A 328 15.76 -10.24 -11.00
CA LYS A 328 17.17 -10.16 -10.61
C LYS A 328 17.56 -11.30 -9.67
N PHE A 329 16.68 -11.64 -8.75
CA PHE A 329 16.86 -12.78 -7.87
C PHE A 329 16.85 -14.12 -8.64
N ARG A 330 15.88 -14.35 -9.53
CA ARG A 330 15.86 -15.56 -10.38
C ARG A 330 17.13 -15.68 -11.22
N ALA A 331 17.60 -14.58 -11.78
CA ALA A 331 18.85 -14.51 -12.52
C ALA A 331 20.03 -15.00 -11.66
N SER A 332 20.17 -14.49 -10.42
CA SER A 332 21.27 -14.87 -9.54
C SER A 332 21.26 -16.37 -9.19
N ILE A 333 20.08 -16.96 -9.06
CA ILE A 333 19.91 -18.40 -8.86
C ILE A 333 20.28 -19.20 -10.09
N ILE A 334 19.80 -18.82 -11.27
CA ILE A 334 20.14 -19.49 -12.54
C ILE A 334 21.65 -19.54 -12.73
N ILE A 335 22.32 -18.43 -12.44
CA ILE A 335 23.77 -18.30 -12.45
C ILE A 335 24.43 -19.28 -11.48
N ALA A 336 23.96 -19.32 -10.23
CA ALA A 336 24.51 -20.18 -9.20
C ALA A 336 24.36 -21.67 -9.57
N LEU A 337 23.17 -22.04 -10.05
CA LEU A 337 22.88 -23.39 -10.55
C LEU A 337 23.74 -23.75 -11.76
N SER A 338 23.85 -22.85 -12.74
CA SER A 338 24.68 -23.06 -13.94
C SER A 338 26.16 -23.22 -13.60
N SER A 339 26.65 -22.48 -12.61
CA SER A 339 28.04 -22.58 -12.13
C SER A 339 28.28 -23.91 -11.41
N SER A 340 27.28 -24.39 -10.65
CA SER A 340 27.36 -25.69 -9.94
C SER A 340 27.24 -26.90 -10.87
N SER A 341 26.53 -26.77 -11.99
CA SER A 341 26.29 -27.88 -12.93
C SER A 341 27.44 -28.14 -13.91
N GLY A 342 28.52 -27.35 -13.85
CA GLY A 342 29.70 -27.52 -14.70
C GLY A 342 29.43 -27.28 -16.18
N GLY A 343 28.41 -26.48 -16.51
CA GLY A 343 28.03 -26.20 -17.90
C GLY A 343 27.00 -27.18 -18.49
N ASN A 344 26.51 -28.15 -17.71
CA ASN A 344 25.48 -29.09 -18.16
C ASN A 344 24.07 -28.47 -18.30
N GLY A 345 23.95 -27.15 -18.10
CA GLY A 345 22.66 -26.45 -18.05
C GLY A 345 21.94 -26.61 -16.72
N VAL A 346 20.78 -25.97 -16.61
CA VAL A 346 19.86 -26.03 -15.46
C VAL A 346 18.59 -26.75 -15.88
N SER A 347 18.17 -27.75 -15.11
CA SER A 347 16.94 -28.50 -15.42
C SER A 347 15.68 -27.72 -15.05
N LEU A 348 14.57 -27.97 -15.74
CA LEU A 348 13.27 -27.37 -15.35
C LEU A 348 12.87 -27.73 -13.91
N ARG A 349 13.22 -28.94 -13.46
CA ARG A 349 12.97 -29.39 -12.08
C ARG A 349 13.68 -28.52 -11.04
N GLU A 350 14.92 -28.12 -11.30
CA GLU A 350 15.70 -27.23 -10.42
C GLU A 350 15.14 -25.80 -10.39
N LEU A 351 14.42 -25.38 -11.43
CA LEU A 351 13.78 -24.06 -11.50
C LEU A 351 12.43 -23.98 -10.76
N LEU A 352 11.79 -25.11 -10.48
CA LEU A 352 10.46 -25.16 -9.84
C LEU A 352 10.34 -24.41 -8.51
N PRO A 353 11.31 -24.44 -7.58
CA PRO A 353 11.21 -23.67 -6.35
C PRO A 353 11.09 -22.15 -6.58
N TYR A 354 11.59 -21.67 -7.72
CA TYR A 354 11.76 -20.24 -7.99
C TYR A 354 10.63 -19.63 -8.83
N VAL A 355 9.64 -20.43 -9.23
CA VAL A 355 8.46 -19.97 -9.98
C VAL A 355 7.48 -19.21 -9.08
N ASP A 356 6.64 -18.36 -9.68
CA ASP A 356 5.66 -17.54 -8.96
C ASP A 356 4.58 -18.37 -8.27
N ASN A 357 4.17 -19.47 -8.89
CA ASN A 357 3.15 -20.38 -8.38
C ASN A 357 3.68 -21.82 -8.39
N PRO A 358 4.48 -22.22 -7.38
CA PRO A 358 5.04 -23.55 -7.34
C PRO A 358 3.92 -24.61 -7.39
N PRO A 359 4.03 -25.59 -8.31
CA PRO A 359 3.07 -26.69 -8.39
C PRO A 359 3.10 -27.54 -7.10
N LYS A 360 2.13 -28.43 -6.92
CA LYS A 360 2.14 -29.36 -5.77
C LYS A 360 3.16 -30.48 -5.97
N SER A 361 3.39 -30.87 -7.21
CA SER A 361 4.34 -31.91 -7.59
C SER A 361 5.06 -31.53 -8.87
N ALA A 362 6.21 -32.15 -9.14
CA ALA A 362 6.92 -31.96 -10.41
C ALA A 362 6.13 -32.52 -11.61
N ASP A 363 5.21 -33.45 -11.36
CA ASP A 363 4.39 -34.12 -12.37
C ASP A 363 3.10 -33.37 -12.67
N ASP A 364 2.81 -32.28 -11.95
CA ASP A 364 1.64 -31.45 -12.21
C ASP A 364 1.73 -30.83 -13.61
N ALA A 365 0.62 -30.82 -14.35
CA ALA A 365 0.47 -30.17 -15.66
C ALA A 365 0.98 -28.71 -15.72
N SER A 366 0.93 -27.98 -14.60
CA SER A 366 1.41 -26.60 -14.51
C SER A 366 2.91 -26.47 -14.29
N ALA A 367 3.61 -27.54 -13.88
CA ALA A 367 5.03 -27.49 -13.51
C ALA A 367 5.90 -27.02 -14.69
N VAL A 368 5.75 -27.67 -15.84
CA VAL A 368 6.46 -27.31 -17.08
C VAL A 368 6.12 -25.88 -17.48
N SER A 369 4.83 -25.52 -17.50
CA SER A 369 4.38 -24.17 -17.89
C SER A 369 4.98 -23.08 -17.00
N GLU A 370 4.99 -23.25 -15.68
CA GLU A 370 5.53 -22.26 -14.76
C GLU A 370 7.05 -22.15 -14.82
N ALA A 371 7.77 -23.27 -14.98
CA ALA A 371 9.22 -23.27 -15.16
C ALA A 371 9.63 -22.63 -16.50
N MET A 372 8.88 -22.92 -17.57
CA MET A 372 9.13 -22.37 -18.89
C MET A 372 9.01 -20.85 -18.93
N LYS A 373 8.20 -20.21 -18.08
CA LYS A 373 8.15 -18.74 -17.97
C LYS A 373 9.49 -18.13 -17.57
N ILE A 374 10.25 -18.83 -16.73
CA ILE A 374 11.60 -18.38 -16.34
C ILE A 374 12.55 -18.58 -17.52
N VAL A 375 12.46 -19.73 -18.20
CA VAL A 375 13.30 -20.03 -19.37
C VAL A 375 13.07 -19.02 -20.49
N THR A 376 11.81 -18.68 -20.80
CA THR A 376 11.47 -17.71 -21.83
C THR A 376 11.87 -16.29 -21.46
N TYR A 377 11.79 -15.92 -20.18
CA TYR A 377 12.21 -14.59 -19.72
C TYR A 377 13.72 -14.37 -19.92
N PHE A 378 14.54 -15.40 -19.69
CA PHE A 378 16.00 -15.32 -19.79
C PHE A 378 16.57 -15.90 -21.09
N ASN A 379 15.74 -16.11 -22.12
CA ASN A 379 16.17 -16.67 -23.41
C ASN A 379 17.00 -17.96 -23.28
N GLY A 380 16.55 -18.90 -22.44
CA GLY A 380 17.25 -20.16 -22.21
C GLY A 380 17.33 -21.01 -23.48
N LYS A 381 18.54 -21.47 -23.83
CA LYS A 381 18.82 -22.35 -24.95
C LYS A 381 18.88 -23.80 -24.49
N PRO A 382 18.33 -24.76 -25.24
CA PRO A 382 18.34 -26.14 -24.82
C PRO A 382 19.76 -26.74 -24.91
N VAL A 383 20.08 -27.64 -24.00
CA VAL A 383 21.35 -28.38 -23.99
C VAL A 383 21.10 -29.81 -24.46
N ASP A 384 21.93 -30.29 -25.37
CA ASP A 384 21.97 -31.69 -25.80
C ASP A 384 22.03 -32.62 -24.58
N CYS A 385 20.92 -33.31 -24.32
CA CYS A 385 20.88 -34.39 -23.36
C CYS A 385 21.01 -35.69 -24.13
N ASP A 386 22.04 -36.50 -23.83
CA ASP A 386 22.24 -37.83 -24.44
C ASP A 386 21.15 -38.83 -24.05
N SER A 387 20.31 -38.48 -23.08
CA SER A 387 19.21 -39.30 -22.59
C SER A 387 17.92 -39.01 -23.35
N GLY A 388 17.45 -39.99 -24.13
CA GLY A 388 16.09 -40.04 -24.72
C GLY A 388 14.97 -40.18 -23.69
N SER A 389 15.13 -39.57 -22.51
CA SER A 389 14.09 -39.46 -21.49
C SER A 389 13.02 -38.52 -22.01
N GLY A 390 11.83 -39.05 -22.29
CA GLY A 390 10.67 -38.26 -22.69
C GLY A 390 10.13 -37.33 -21.60
N ASN A 391 10.79 -37.24 -20.44
CA ASN A 391 10.36 -36.39 -19.35
C ASN A 391 10.78 -34.93 -19.57
N CYS A 392 9.81 -34.08 -19.90
CA CYS A 392 10.04 -32.64 -20.08
C CYS A 392 10.69 -31.98 -18.86
N MET A 393 10.49 -32.49 -17.65
CA MET A 393 11.05 -31.89 -16.42
C MET A 393 12.57 -32.06 -16.28
N GLU A 394 13.15 -33.03 -16.99
CA GLU A 394 14.60 -33.27 -17.03
C GLU A 394 15.31 -32.46 -18.12
N ALA A 395 14.55 -31.78 -18.97
CA ALA A 395 15.08 -30.87 -19.98
C ALA A 395 15.99 -29.81 -19.34
N ARG A 396 17.21 -29.69 -19.87
CA ARG A 396 18.22 -28.75 -19.40
C ARG A 396 18.37 -27.57 -20.35
N PHE A 397 18.52 -26.38 -19.78
CA PHE A 397 18.69 -25.12 -20.50
C PHE A 397 19.95 -24.40 -20.05
N CYS A 398 20.69 -23.81 -20.99
CA CYS A 398 21.79 -22.90 -20.74
C CYS A 398 21.35 -21.45 -21.02
N PHE A 399 21.95 -20.49 -20.31
CA PHE A 399 21.55 -19.09 -20.35
C PHE A 399 22.73 -18.21 -20.77
N PRO A 400 23.16 -18.27 -22.05
CA PRO A 400 24.41 -17.65 -22.49
C PRO A 400 24.40 -16.12 -22.35
N GLU A 401 23.27 -15.46 -22.63
CA GLU A 401 23.13 -14.00 -22.50
C GLU A 401 23.29 -13.55 -21.05
N LEU A 402 22.60 -14.24 -20.13
CA LEU A 402 22.68 -13.97 -18.70
C LEU A 402 24.11 -14.19 -18.16
N MET A 403 24.78 -15.25 -18.62
CA MET A 403 26.17 -15.53 -18.24
C MET A 403 27.16 -14.53 -18.85
N ALA A 404 26.90 -14.05 -20.06
CA ALA A 404 27.74 -13.04 -20.73
C ALA A 404 27.66 -11.68 -20.03
N GLU A 405 26.45 -11.24 -19.63
CA GLU A 405 26.25 -9.97 -18.93
C GLU A 405 26.92 -9.97 -17.54
N MET A 406 26.93 -11.12 -16.86
CA MET A 406 27.46 -11.20 -15.50
C MET A 406 28.99 -11.41 -15.43
N ASN A 407 29.63 -11.96 -16.48
CA ASN A 407 31.07 -12.24 -16.50
C ASN A 407 31.98 -11.01 -16.22
N HIS A 408 31.47 -9.79 -16.30
CA HIS A 408 32.22 -8.59 -15.93
C HIS A 408 32.39 -8.37 -14.42
N ASP A 409 31.60 -9.02 -13.53
CA ASP A 409 31.67 -8.69 -12.10
C ASP A 409 31.15 -9.80 -11.15
N ILE A 410 31.33 -11.08 -11.52
CA ILE A 410 30.73 -12.25 -10.85
C ILE A 410 30.97 -12.29 -9.33
N ASN A 411 32.22 -12.09 -8.89
CA ASN A 411 32.56 -12.27 -7.47
C ASN A 411 32.01 -11.13 -6.59
N ALA A 412 32.02 -9.89 -7.09
CA ALA A 412 31.45 -8.76 -6.37
C ALA A 412 29.92 -8.79 -6.39
N THR A 413 29.33 -9.14 -7.54
CA THR A 413 27.89 -9.13 -7.76
C THR A 413 27.19 -10.29 -7.07
N ALA A 414 27.76 -11.50 -7.11
CA ALA A 414 27.20 -12.64 -6.38
C ALA A 414 27.18 -12.36 -4.86
N GLN A 415 28.29 -11.91 -4.27
CA GLN A 415 28.32 -11.56 -2.84
C GLN A 415 27.36 -10.43 -2.49
N LYS A 416 27.25 -9.40 -3.34
CA LYS A 416 26.33 -8.28 -3.12
C LYS A 416 24.87 -8.70 -3.29
N LEU A 417 24.54 -9.56 -4.25
CA LEU A 417 23.19 -10.09 -4.47
C LEU A 417 22.75 -11.03 -3.35
N PHE A 418 23.65 -11.89 -2.86
CA PHE A 418 23.37 -12.75 -1.69
C PHE A 418 23.21 -11.93 -0.40
N SER A 419 23.94 -10.82 -0.26
CA SER A 419 23.81 -9.90 0.87
C SER A 419 22.49 -9.10 0.84
N LEU A 420 22.09 -8.60 -0.33
CA LEU A 420 20.84 -7.84 -0.50
C LEU A 420 19.58 -8.71 -0.34
N GLY A 421 19.66 -10.01 -0.64
CA GLY A 421 18.54 -10.93 -0.51
C GLY A 421 18.27 -11.45 0.91
N SER A 422 19.15 -11.20 1.89
CA SER A 422 19.08 -11.90 3.18
C SER A 422 18.38 -11.13 4.31
N SER A 423 18.49 -9.79 4.36
CA SER A 423 17.98 -9.03 5.53
C SER A 423 16.53 -8.57 5.41
N GLU A 424 16.03 -8.27 4.20
CA GLU A 424 14.67 -7.71 4.03
C GLU A 424 13.57 -8.78 3.82
N PHE A 425 13.97 -10.03 3.58
CA PHE A 425 13.09 -11.12 3.16
C PHE A 425 12.85 -12.18 4.25
N ALA A 426 13.54 -12.09 5.39
CA ALA A 426 13.32 -12.98 6.51
C ALA A 426 11.91 -12.78 7.09
N GLY A 427 11.11 -13.85 7.10
CA GLY A 427 9.82 -13.83 7.77
C GLY A 427 10.03 -13.58 9.25
N SER A 428 9.61 -12.42 9.75
CA SER A 428 9.44 -12.25 11.19
C SER A 428 8.39 -13.25 11.69
N SER A 429 8.52 -13.62 12.96
CA SER A 429 7.61 -14.48 13.72
C SER A 429 6.17 -14.49 13.19
N SER A 430 5.51 -15.66 13.24
CA SER A 430 4.10 -15.90 12.88
C SER A 430 3.08 -15.11 13.71
N ASP A 431 3.53 -14.12 14.47
CA ASP A 431 2.70 -13.26 15.29
C ASP A 431 1.80 -12.39 14.41
N ILE A 432 0.52 -12.35 14.77
CA ILE A 432 -0.50 -11.55 14.07
C ILE A 432 -0.13 -10.06 14.04
N SER A 433 0.72 -9.59 14.98
CA SER A 433 1.23 -8.22 15.03
C SER A 433 2.03 -7.83 13.78
N SER A 434 2.87 -8.73 13.25
CA SER A 434 3.70 -8.45 12.07
C SER A 434 2.87 -8.26 10.79
N ILE A 435 1.63 -8.79 10.79
CA ILE A 435 0.66 -8.59 9.71
C ILE A 435 -0.04 -7.23 9.83
N LEU A 436 -0.22 -6.70 11.04
CA LEU A 436 -1.02 -5.49 11.28
C LEU A 436 -0.22 -4.20 11.05
N TYR A 437 0.99 -4.13 11.58
CA TYR A 437 1.84 -2.94 11.55
C TYR A 437 3.29 -3.33 11.33
N LYS A 438 4.11 -2.37 10.90
CA LYS A 438 5.55 -2.58 10.83
C LYS A 438 6.08 -2.62 12.26
N GLU A 439 6.70 -3.73 12.64
CA GLU A 439 7.43 -3.81 13.90
C GLU A 439 8.63 -2.87 13.78
N ASP A 440 8.75 -1.93 14.71
CA ASP A 440 9.90 -1.05 14.76
C ASP A 440 11.11 -1.97 14.96
N GLU A 441 11.97 -2.05 13.94
CA GLU A 441 13.20 -2.84 14.00
C GLU A 441 14.11 -2.16 15.03
N ASP A 442 13.88 -2.46 16.30
CA ASP A 442 14.77 -2.07 17.39
C ASP A 442 16.14 -2.63 17.00
N THR A 443 17.07 -1.69 16.76
CA THR A 443 18.32 -1.74 16.00
C THR A 443 19.38 -2.73 16.52
N SER A 444 18.98 -3.90 17.03
CA SER A 444 19.83 -4.85 17.74
C SER A 444 19.63 -6.30 17.30
N TYR A 445 19.03 -6.54 16.13
CA TYR A 445 19.12 -7.85 15.49
C TYR A 445 20.54 -8.06 14.97
N SER A 446 21.38 -8.62 15.85
CA SER A 446 22.63 -9.26 15.47
C SER A 446 22.30 -10.35 14.44
N ILE A 447 22.85 -10.18 13.23
CA ILE A 447 22.75 -11.10 12.07
C ILE A 447 23.57 -12.38 12.37
N THR A 448 23.27 -13.05 13.48
CA THR A 448 24.03 -14.21 13.96
C THR A 448 23.16 -15.44 14.18
N SER A 449 21.88 -15.42 13.76
CA SER A 449 21.11 -16.66 13.67
C SER A 449 21.55 -17.45 12.43
N SER A 450 22.53 -18.32 12.65
CA SER A 450 22.79 -19.51 11.84
C SER A 450 21.52 -20.37 11.80
N SER A 451 20.60 -20.10 10.87
CA SER A 451 19.56 -21.07 10.53
C SER A 451 20.26 -22.30 9.97
N SER A 452 20.27 -23.38 10.78
CA SER A 452 20.90 -24.65 10.45
C SER A 452 20.19 -25.41 9.33
N ASP A 453 19.00 -24.96 8.92
CA ASP A 453 18.36 -25.40 7.69
C ASP A 453 18.89 -24.56 6.54
N GLY A 454 19.69 -25.16 5.68
CA GLY A 454 20.34 -24.54 4.52
C GLY A 454 19.38 -24.03 3.43
N THR A 455 18.12 -23.72 3.77
CA THR A 455 17.15 -23.09 2.88
C THR A 455 17.41 -21.58 2.89
N PRO A 456 17.83 -20.99 1.77
CA PRO A 456 18.08 -19.57 1.74
C PRO A 456 16.82 -18.75 2.02
N LEU A 457 16.93 -17.74 2.89
CA LEU A 457 15.83 -16.84 3.31
C LEU A 457 15.12 -16.13 2.14
N TYR A 458 15.80 -15.98 1.00
CA TYR A 458 15.25 -15.36 -0.20
C TYR A 458 14.18 -16.20 -0.93
N LEU A 459 14.04 -17.49 -0.61
CA LEU A 459 13.02 -18.37 -1.22
C LEU A 459 11.61 -18.10 -0.66
N TYR A 460 11.53 -17.41 0.47
CA TYR A 460 10.26 -17.05 1.09
C TYR A 460 9.68 -15.82 0.43
N GLU A 461 8.47 -15.97 -0.13
CA GLU A 461 7.71 -14.80 -0.53
C GLU A 461 7.25 -14.06 0.73
N ARG A 462 7.49 -12.74 0.75
CA ARG A 462 7.14 -11.84 1.86
C ARG A 462 5.62 -11.82 2.08
N THR A 463 5.21 -11.92 3.34
CA THR A 463 3.81 -11.74 3.73
C THR A 463 3.39 -10.29 3.51
N PHE A 464 2.16 -10.11 3.04
CA PHE A 464 1.55 -8.80 2.92
C PHE A 464 1.27 -8.24 4.31
N VAL A 465 1.64 -6.97 4.52
CA VAL A 465 1.36 -6.23 5.75
C VAL A 465 0.19 -5.28 5.51
N LEU A 466 -0.67 -5.12 6.52
CA LEU A 466 -1.80 -4.20 6.48
C LEU A 466 -1.31 -2.76 6.43
N THR A 467 -0.42 -2.33 7.31
CA THR A 467 0.07 -0.94 7.31
C THR A 467 1.57 -0.87 7.48
N GLY A 468 2.22 0.11 6.85
CA GLY A 468 3.61 0.45 7.13
C GLY A 468 3.74 1.37 8.36
N LEU A 469 2.64 1.60 9.07
CA LEU A 469 2.58 2.42 10.28
C LEU A 469 3.29 1.70 11.42
N SER A 470 3.87 2.50 12.32
CA SER A 470 4.33 1.99 13.61
C SER A 470 3.15 1.56 14.47
N LYS A 471 3.43 0.74 15.49
CA LYS A 471 2.42 0.28 16.47
C LYS A 471 1.66 1.44 17.10
N GLU A 472 2.36 2.52 17.44
CA GLU A 472 1.77 3.70 18.06
C GLU A 472 0.83 4.44 17.09
N GLN A 473 1.28 4.67 15.86
CA GLN A 473 0.48 5.33 14.81
C GLN A 473 -0.78 4.52 14.48
N PHE A 474 -0.64 3.20 14.36
CA PHE A 474 -1.78 2.30 14.17
C PHE A 474 -2.78 2.41 15.32
N GLY A 475 -2.29 2.38 16.57
CA GLY A 475 -3.12 2.57 17.77
C GLY A 475 -3.85 3.91 17.80
N GLN A 476 -3.17 4.99 17.42
CA GLN A 476 -3.76 6.33 17.32
C GLN A 476 -4.90 6.38 16.30
N CYS A 477 -4.75 5.74 15.13
CA CYS A 477 -5.80 5.66 14.12
C CYS A 477 -7.02 4.87 14.60
N VAL A 478 -6.80 3.71 15.23
CA VAL A 478 -7.89 2.90 15.80
C VAL A 478 -8.64 3.69 16.88
N PHE A 479 -7.90 4.37 17.76
CA PHE A 479 -8.48 5.21 18.81
C PHE A 479 -9.28 6.39 18.23
N LEU A 480 -8.74 7.08 17.22
CA LEU A 480 -9.44 8.16 16.52
C LEU A 480 -10.73 7.68 15.86
N GLY A 481 -10.69 6.52 15.19
CA GLY A 481 -11.87 5.87 14.63
C GLY A 481 -12.92 5.55 15.70
N LEU A 482 -12.48 5.07 16.86
CA LEU A 482 -13.37 4.67 17.95
C LEU A 482 -14.01 5.90 18.59
N LEU A 483 -13.26 6.96 18.81
CA LEU A 483 -13.78 8.25 19.28
C LEU A 483 -14.80 8.83 18.30
N ASN A 484 -14.51 8.80 16.99
CA ASN A 484 -15.44 9.26 15.96
C ASN A 484 -16.74 8.43 16.01
N PHE A 485 -16.65 7.11 16.03
CA PHE A 485 -17.82 6.22 16.09
C PHE A 485 -18.64 6.40 17.37
N VAL A 486 -18.00 6.40 18.54
CA VAL A 486 -18.66 6.62 19.83
C VAL A 486 -19.30 8.01 19.88
N GLY A 487 -18.61 9.04 19.36
CA GLY A 487 -19.14 10.40 19.27
C GLY A 487 -20.41 10.46 18.43
N VAL A 488 -20.43 9.84 17.26
CA VAL A 488 -21.62 9.78 16.38
C VAL A 488 -22.77 9.04 17.06
N VAL A 489 -22.51 7.90 17.69
CA VAL A 489 -23.52 7.13 18.43
C VAL A 489 -24.06 7.92 19.62
N TRP A 490 -23.18 8.61 20.35
CA TRP A 490 -23.58 9.42 21.49
C TRP A 490 -24.47 10.59 21.07
N ILE A 491 -24.13 11.32 20.00
CA ILE A 491 -24.98 12.42 19.49
C ILE A 491 -26.33 11.87 19.02
N GLN A 492 -26.34 10.72 18.33
CA GLN A 492 -27.58 10.07 17.91
C GLN A 492 -28.48 9.75 19.11
N ASN A 493 -27.91 9.20 20.18
CA ASN A 493 -28.65 8.90 21.41
C ASN A 493 -29.10 10.18 22.13
N ALA A 494 -28.27 11.22 22.15
CA ALA A 494 -28.62 12.50 22.76
C ALA A 494 -29.79 13.21 22.05
N LEU A 495 -29.95 12.99 20.74
CA LEU A 495 -31.05 13.53 19.92
C LEU A 495 -32.28 12.63 19.86
N SER A 496 -32.18 11.38 20.33
CA SER A 496 -33.31 10.46 20.36
C SER A 496 -34.45 10.97 21.28
N PRO A 497 -35.71 10.55 21.08
CA PRO A 497 -36.82 10.99 21.92
C PRO A 497 -36.56 10.67 23.40
N GLY A 498 -36.59 11.70 24.27
CA GLY A 498 -36.21 11.59 25.68
C GLY A 498 -34.72 11.80 25.98
N GLY A 499 -33.90 12.07 24.96
CA GLY A 499 -32.48 12.41 25.09
C GLY A 499 -32.24 13.83 25.60
N LEU A 500 -31.02 14.07 26.08
CA LEU A 500 -30.60 15.34 26.71
C LEU A 500 -30.68 16.56 25.77
N LEU A 501 -30.60 16.32 24.46
CA LEU A 501 -30.69 17.33 23.40
C LEU A 501 -31.98 17.18 22.59
N GLN A 502 -33.07 16.73 23.22
CA GLN A 502 -34.35 16.58 22.52
C GLN A 502 -34.73 17.91 21.87
N LEU A 503 -34.65 17.93 20.53
CA LEU A 503 -35.05 19.08 19.74
C LEU A 503 -36.55 19.33 20.01
N PRO A 504 -36.98 20.57 20.28
CA PRO A 504 -38.37 20.89 20.62
C PRO A 504 -39.38 20.46 19.55
N VAL A 505 -38.92 20.14 18.35
CA VAL A 505 -39.68 19.64 17.20
C VAL A 505 -40.27 18.24 17.44
N ALA A 506 -39.49 17.33 18.05
CA ALA A 506 -39.96 15.97 18.34
C ALA A 506 -41.06 15.97 19.40
N ALA A 507 -40.94 16.86 20.40
CA ALA A 507 -41.96 17.10 21.41
C ALA A 507 -43.20 17.78 20.82
N ALA A 508 -43.05 18.68 19.85
CA ALA A 508 -44.18 19.34 19.19
C ALA A 508 -45.01 18.38 18.33
N VAL A 509 -44.38 17.46 17.58
CA VAL A 509 -45.10 16.46 16.74
C VAL A 509 -45.84 15.41 17.59
N THR A 510 -45.26 15.02 18.73
CA THR A 510 -45.96 14.11 19.68
C THR A 510 -47.06 14.85 20.46
N ALA A 511 -46.88 16.12 20.79
CA ALA A 511 -47.89 16.92 21.48
C ALA A 511 -49.08 17.32 20.57
N THR A 512 -48.87 17.57 19.27
CA THR A 512 -49.96 17.88 18.33
C THR A 512 -50.85 16.68 18.04
N ALA A 513 -50.35 15.45 18.22
CA ALA A 513 -51.19 14.25 18.17
C ALA A 513 -52.08 14.08 19.41
N ALA A 514 -51.71 14.67 20.56
CA ALA A 514 -52.40 14.50 21.84
C ALA A 514 -53.36 15.64 22.22
N SER A 515 -53.23 16.83 21.62
CA SER A 515 -53.99 18.03 22.00
C SER A 515 -54.90 18.54 20.88
N GLY A 516 -56.09 17.95 20.76
CA GLY A 516 -57.20 18.57 20.03
C GLY A 516 -57.72 19.79 20.80
N SER A 517 -58.01 20.89 20.09
CA SER A 517 -58.64 22.13 20.58
C SER A 517 -57.72 23.23 21.15
N SER A 518 -57.17 24.07 20.25
CA SER A 518 -57.16 25.54 20.42
C SER A 518 -56.62 26.23 19.16
N ARG A 519 -57.52 26.85 18.38
CA ARG A 519 -57.21 27.67 17.20
C ARG A 519 -56.56 28.99 17.63
N ARG A 520 -55.22 29.03 17.74
CA ARG A 520 -54.47 30.30 17.76
C ARG A 520 -53.70 30.42 16.45
N ARG A 521 -54.07 31.39 15.61
CA ARG A 521 -53.44 31.72 14.32
C ARG A 521 -51.94 32.02 14.54
N LYS A 522 -51.10 31.00 14.46
CA LYS A 522 -49.64 31.10 14.45
C LYS A 522 -49.17 31.13 12.99
N SER A 523 -48.17 31.98 12.72
CA SER A 523 -47.61 32.21 11.39
C SER A 523 -47.14 30.89 10.75
N PRO A 524 -47.69 30.48 9.59
CA PRO A 524 -47.43 29.17 8.98
C PRO A 524 -46.01 28.98 8.41
N GLY A 525 -45.15 30.01 8.46
CA GLY A 525 -43.82 29.98 7.82
C GLY A 525 -42.67 29.41 8.66
N SER A 526 -42.73 29.47 10.00
CA SER A 526 -41.61 29.03 10.85
C SER A 526 -41.55 27.52 11.02
N ASP A 527 -42.70 26.85 11.02
CA ASP A 527 -42.80 25.45 11.41
C ASP A 527 -42.34 24.52 10.27
N THR A 528 -42.51 24.93 9.02
CA THR A 528 -42.04 24.20 7.84
C THR A 528 -40.51 24.16 7.74
N LEU A 529 -39.84 25.28 8.02
CA LEU A 529 -38.37 25.36 8.04
C LEU A 529 -37.77 24.48 9.14
N ILE A 530 -38.40 24.44 10.31
CA ILE A 530 -37.95 23.65 11.45
C ILE A 530 -38.09 22.14 11.17
N VAL A 531 -39.19 21.72 10.53
CA VAL A 531 -39.40 20.33 10.10
C VAL A 531 -38.38 19.93 9.03
N ALA A 532 -38.16 20.78 8.03
CA ALA A 532 -37.17 20.55 6.98
C ALA A 532 -35.74 20.43 7.55
N ALA A 533 -35.35 21.33 8.46
CA ALA A 533 -34.05 21.28 9.13
C ALA A 533 -33.88 19.99 9.96
N SER A 534 -34.93 19.57 10.68
CA SER A 534 -34.88 18.34 11.47
C SER A 534 -34.70 17.10 10.60
N PHE A 535 -35.36 17.06 9.43
CA PHE A 535 -35.21 15.96 8.48
C PHE A 535 -33.79 15.92 7.88
N LEU A 536 -33.22 17.08 7.52
CA LEU A 536 -31.84 17.18 7.04
C LEU A 536 -30.84 16.71 8.09
N ILE A 537 -31.01 17.11 9.35
CA ILE A 537 -30.13 16.72 10.46
C ILE A 537 -30.18 15.19 10.68
N LEU A 538 -31.38 14.60 10.71
CA LEU A 538 -31.53 13.14 10.85
C LEU A 538 -30.93 12.38 9.65
N GLY A 539 -31.08 12.91 8.44
CA GLY A 539 -30.43 12.39 7.24
C GLY A 539 -28.91 12.44 7.32
N LEU A 540 -28.35 13.57 7.77
CA LEU A 540 -26.92 13.76 7.97
C LEU A 540 -26.36 12.75 8.98
N PHE A 541 -27.05 12.46 10.08
CA PHE A 541 -26.59 11.48 11.06
C PHE A 541 -26.52 10.06 10.53
N LYS A 542 -27.46 9.66 9.66
CA LYS A 542 -27.39 8.34 9.00
C LYS A 542 -26.15 8.24 8.13
N ILE A 543 -25.84 9.30 7.38
CA ILE A 543 -24.64 9.39 6.54
C ILE A 543 -23.38 9.38 7.42
N LEU A 544 -23.36 10.14 8.51
CA LEU A 544 -22.24 10.21 9.45
C LEU A 544 -21.95 8.86 10.10
N ARG A 545 -22.99 8.15 10.54
CA ARG A 545 -22.89 6.80 11.09
C ARG A 545 -22.35 5.81 10.06
N PHE A 546 -22.78 5.93 8.81
CA PHE A 546 -22.27 5.12 7.72
C PHE A 546 -20.76 5.36 7.51
N TYR A 547 -20.30 6.62 7.48
CA TYR A 547 -18.87 6.93 7.36
C TYR A 547 -18.04 6.47 8.57
N ALA A 548 -18.55 6.66 9.79
CA ALA A 548 -17.89 6.15 10.99
C ALA A 548 -17.77 4.62 10.96
N GLY A 549 -18.77 3.92 10.42
CA GLY A 549 -18.70 2.48 10.16
C GLY A 549 -17.68 2.10 9.09
N LEU A 550 -17.64 2.85 7.98
CA LEU A 550 -16.67 2.63 6.89
C LEU A 550 -15.21 2.74 7.36
N PHE A 551 -14.93 3.63 8.31
CA PHE A 551 -13.59 3.78 8.88
C PHE A 551 -13.03 2.47 9.46
N PHE A 552 -13.91 1.59 9.97
CA PHE A 552 -13.52 0.26 10.45
C PHE A 552 -13.72 -0.83 9.41
N ALA A 553 -14.80 -0.76 8.63
CA ALA A 553 -15.14 -1.78 7.64
C ALA A 553 -14.06 -1.91 6.57
N ILE A 554 -13.45 -0.79 6.14
CA ILE A 554 -12.40 -0.80 5.11
C ILE A 554 -11.13 -1.50 5.60
N PRO A 555 -10.46 -1.09 6.70
CA PRO A 555 -9.31 -1.81 7.23
C PRO A 555 -9.60 -3.28 7.54
N LEU A 556 -10.79 -3.60 8.07
CA LEU A 556 -11.19 -4.98 8.36
C LEU A 556 -11.32 -5.82 7.08
N SER A 557 -12.00 -5.30 6.06
CA SER A 557 -12.13 -5.98 4.76
C SER A 557 -10.76 -6.24 4.13
N ARG A 558 -9.85 -5.26 4.24
CA ARG A 558 -8.48 -5.37 3.75
C ARG A 558 -7.66 -6.36 4.55
N LEU A 559 -7.80 -6.39 5.87
CA LEU A 559 -7.18 -7.39 6.73
C LEU A 559 -7.60 -8.80 6.32
N VAL A 560 -8.89 -9.04 6.05
CA VAL A 560 -9.37 -10.34 5.56
C VAL A 560 -8.71 -10.71 4.23
N ILE A 561 -8.64 -9.77 3.27
CA ILE A 561 -7.96 -10.01 1.98
C ILE A 561 -6.47 -10.34 2.18
N ILE A 562 -5.80 -9.62 3.08
CA ILE A 562 -4.38 -9.84 3.38
C ILE A 562 -4.17 -11.19 4.06
N LEU A 563 -5.02 -11.59 5.01
CA LEU A 563 -4.95 -12.91 5.63
C LEU A 563 -5.15 -14.03 4.61
N LEU A 564 -6.11 -13.89 3.69
CA LEU A 564 -6.31 -14.85 2.59
C LEU A 564 -5.10 -14.91 1.65
N ARG A 565 -4.48 -13.77 1.34
CA ARG A 565 -3.26 -13.71 0.52
C ARG A 565 -2.07 -14.33 1.24
N ASN A 566 -1.87 -14.01 2.52
CA ASN A 566 -0.79 -14.53 3.34
C ASN A 566 -0.91 -16.04 3.54
N TYR A 567 -2.13 -16.57 3.68
CA TYR A 567 -2.37 -18.01 3.67
C TYR A 567 -1.94 -18.65 2.34
N GLY A 568 -2.23 -17.99 1.21
CA GLY A 568 -1.76 -18.41 -0.10
C GLY A 568 -0.23 -18.38 -0.23
N VAL A 569 0.41 -17.32 0.25
CA VAL A 569 1.87 -17.15 0.29
C VAL A 569 2.52 -18.24 1.15
N GLN A 570 2.00 -18.48 2.35
CA GLN A 570 2.48 -19.54 3.24
C GLN A 570 2.40 -20.90 2.54
N ARG A 571 1.26 -21.22 1.92
CA ARG A 571 1.10 -22.47 1.17
C ARG A 571 2.07 -22.58 -0.02
N ARG A 572 2.43 -21.46 -0.67
CA ARG A 572 3.45 -21.46 -1.73
C ARG A 572 4.84 -21.69 -1.15
N ASN A 573 5.18 -21.03 -0.05
CA ASN A 573 6.46 -21.21 0.64
C ASN A 573 6.64 -22.67 1.12
N GLU A 574 5.59 -23.28 1.69
CA GLU A 574 5.58 -24.71 2.06
C GLU A 574 5.84 -25.63 0.85
N ARG A 575 5.28 -25.31 -0.32
CA ARG A 575 5.57 -26.07 -1.55
C ARG A 575 7.01 -25.87 -2.02
N ARG A 576 7.56 -24.66 -1.93
CA ARG A 576 8.97 -24.40 -2.29
C ARG A 576 9.90 -25.22 -1.42
N GLN A 577 9.62 -25.31 -0.12
CA GLN A 577 10.36 -26.16 0.81
C GLN A 577 10.29 -27.65 0.46
N GLN A 578 9.20 -28.14 -0.14
CA GLN A 578 9.08 -29.55 -0.56
C GLN A 578 9.93 -29.90 -1.79
N PHE A 579 10.34 -28.90 -2.58
CA PHE A 579 11.20 -29.11 -3.75
C PHE A 579 12.70 -29.00 -3.45
N ILE A 580 13.05 -28.44 -2.28
CA ILE A 580 14.42 -28.29 -1.79
C ILE A 580 14.73 -29.48 -0.89
#